data_AF-A0A671S2W7-F1
#
_entry.id   AF-A0A671S2W7-F1
#
_cell.length_a   1.000
_cell.length_b   1.000
_cell.length_c   1.000
_cell.angle_alpha   90.00
_cell.angle_beta   90.00
_cell.angle_gamma   90.00
#
_symmetry.space_group_name_H-M   'P 1'
#
loop_
_entity.id
_entity.type
_entity.pdbx_description
1 polymer ?
#
loop_
_entity_poly.entity_id
_entity_poly.type
_entity_poly.pdbx_seq_one_letter_code
_entity_poly.pdbx_strand_id
1 'polypeptide(L)'
;MMHDNEHGYFAVSKEVRSPRPAYVLHRVGQVVMTQNNMVGVIVGWDAELRAPPEWIKRMKYSELERAKDTPHYRIMFSGPDSSSILIGYIPQYNIKLFQGFQPDIPTLQHYFSHFDGEKFVMEEWLQEIYPDD
;
A
#
# COMPACT_ATOMS: atom_id res chain seq x y z
N MET A 1 -9.21 -9.58 -7.69
CA MET A 1 -9.96 -9.26 -6.45
C MET A 1 -9.39 -8.04 -5.72
N MET A 2 -8.06 -7.81 -5.74
CA MET A 2 -7.42 -6.57 -5.25
C MET A 2 -7.11 -5.56 -6.39
N HIS A 3 -7.83 -5.60 -7.51
CA HIS A 3 -7.67 -4.61 -8.58
C HIS A 3 -8.67 -3.47 -8.38
N ASP A 4 -8.67 -2.51 -9.31
CA ASP A 4 -9.65 -1.42 -9.35
C ASP A 4 -11.06 -1.98 -9.12
N ASN A 5 -11.77 -1.42 -8.15
CA ASN A 5 -13.11 -1.85 -7.76
C ASN A 5 -13.96 -0.64 -7.36
N GLU A 6 -15.25 -0.69 -7.69
CA GLU A 6 -16.18 0.43 -7.49
C GLU A 6 -16.38 0.81 -6.02
N HIS A 7 -16.03 -0.08 -5.08
CA HIS A 7 -16.16 0.14 -3.64
C HIS A 7 -14.92 0.79 -3.00
N GLY A 8 -13.82 0.92 -3.75
CA GLY A 8 -12.56 1.47 -3.24
C GLY A 8 -11.86 0.60 -2.19
N TYR A 9 -12.15 -0.70 -2.14
CA TYR A 9 -11.48 -1.63 -1.23
C TYR A 9 -10.00 -1.80 -1.55
N PHE A 10 -9.20 -2.17 -0.56
CA PHE A 10 -7.76 -2.44 -0.71
C PHE A 10 -6.99 -1.22 -1.23
N ALA A 11 -7.32 -0.04 -0.70
CA ALA A 11 -6.76 1.27 -1.04
C ALA A 11 -6.77 1.62 -2.54
N VAL A 12 -7.84 1.29 -3.25
CA VAL A 12 -8.07 1.74 -4.65
C VAL A 12 -9.14 2.83 -4.77
N SER A 13 -9.65 3.35 -3.65
CA SER A 13 -10.56 4.51 -3.69
C SER A 13 -9.86 5.70 -4.37
N LYS A 14 -10.60 6.41 -5.23
CA LYS A 14 -10.16 7.64 -5.90
C LYS A 14 -10.45 8.89 -5.06
N GLU A 15 -10.96 8.72 -3.85
CA GLU A 15 -11.18 9.82 -2.91
C GLU A 15 -9.85 10.41 -2.46
N VAL A 16 -9.75 11.74 -2.54
CA VAL A 16 -8.58 12.50 -2.09
C VAL A 16 -8.33 12.26 -0.60
N ARG A 17 -7.10 11.94 -0.24
CA ARG A 17 -6.66 11.63 1.12
C ARG A 17 -6.02 12.84 1.80
N SER A 18 -6.81 13.90 1.96
CA SER A 18 -6.38 15.12 2.63
C SER A 18 -7.39 15.61 3.68
N PRO A 19 -6.97 15.97 4.90
CA PRO A 19 -5.59 15.86 5.39
C PRO A 19 -5.19 14.40 5.65
N ARG A 20 -3.92 14.04 5.41
CA ARG A 20 -3.39 12.73 5.84
C ARG A 20 -3.46 12.61 7.37
N PRO A 21 -4.13 11.59 7.93
CA PRO A 21 -4.19 11.41 9.38
C PRO A 21 -2.80 11.15 9.98
N ALA A 22 -2.50 11.76 11.13
CA ALA A 22 -1.18 11.68 11.76
C ALA A 22 -0.75 10.25 12.17
N TYR A 23 -1.71 9.34 12.37
CA TYR A 23 -1.47 7.96 12.75
C TYR A 23 -1.21 7.02 11.55
N VAL A 24 -1.38 7.49 10.31
CA VAL A 24 -0.89 6.82 9.10
C VAL A 24 0.60 7.13 9.00
N LEU A 25 1.45 6.17 9.39
CA LEU A 25 2.88 6.42 9.62
C LEU A 25 3.74 6.37 8.35
N HIS A 26 3.29 5.65 7.33
CA HIS A 26 4.02 5.47 6.07
C HIS A 26 3.29 6.17 4.93
N ARG A 27 4.04 6.48 3.88
CA ARG A 27 3.61 7.29 2.74
C ARG A 27 3.68 6.50 1.44
N VAL A 28 2.83 6.87 0.49
CA VAL A 28 2.89 6.38 -0.89
C VAL A 28 4.29 6.64 -1.47
N GLY A 29 4.80 5.66 -2.21
CA GLY A 29 6.15 5.65 -2.79
C GLY A 29 7.24 5.11 -1.87
N GLN A 30 7.00 5.00 -0.56
CA GLN A 30 8.03 4.47 0.35
C GLN A 30 8.24 2.96 0.14
N VAL A 31 9.50 2.56 0.27
CA VAL A 31 9.92 1.16 0.24
C VAL A 31 9.81 0.58 1.66
N VAL A 32 9.15 -0.56 1.77
CA VAL A 32 8.89 -1.24 3.03
C VAL A 32 9.25 -2.72 2.97
N MET A 33 9.55 -3.28 4.13
CA MET A 33 9.74 -4.70 4.35
C MET A 33 8.65 -5.23 5.25
N THR A 34 8.04 -6.35 4.86
CA THR A 34 7.04 -7.07 5.64
C THR A 34 7.69 -7.99 6.69
N GLN A 35 6.88 -8.52 7.62
CA GLN A 35 7.36 -9.51 8.61
C GLN A 35 7.93 -10.80 7.99
N ASN A 36 7.48 -11.19 6.79
CA ASN A 36 8.03 -12.34 6.05
C ASN A 36 9.20 -11.94 5.12
N ASN A 37 9.83 -10.78 5.37
CA ASN A 37 10.99 -10.26 4.64
C ASN A 37 10.75 -10.00 3.14
N MET A 38 9.50 -9.81 2.71
CA MET A 38 9.23 -9.32 1.35
C MET A 38 9.42 -7.81 1.31
N VAL A 39 10.13 -7.33 0.29
CA VAL A 39 10.36 -5.90 0.06
C VAL A 39 9.44 -5.42 -1.06
N GLY A 40 8.72 -4.33 -0.80
CA GLY A 40 7.76 -3.77 -1.75
C GLY A 40 7.60 -2.27 -1.60
N VAL A 41 6.80 -1.69 -2.48
CA VAL A 41 6.54 -0.23 -2.54
C VAL A 41 5.08 0.03 -2.18
N ILE A 42 4.83 0.98 -1.29
CA ILE A 42 3.48 1.42 -0.96
C ILE A 42 2.90 2.17 -2.16
N VAL A 43 1.79 1.68 -2.71
CA VAL A 43 1.07 2.29 -3.84
C VAL A 43 -0.28 2.89 -3.43
N GLY A 44 -0.64 2.80 -2.15
CA GLY A 44 -1.84 3.39 -1.58
C GLY A 44 -2.04 2.98 -0.12
N TRP A 45 -2.93 3.67 0.58
CA TRP A 45 -3.29 3.36 1.96
C TRP A 45 -4.76 3.66 2.28
N ASP A 46 -5.29 2.93 3.26
CA ASP A 46 -6.53 3.25 3.96
C ASP A 46 -6.22 3.55 5.43
N ALA A 47 -6.91 4.54 6.02
CA ALA A 47 -6.71 4.91 7.42
C ALA A 47 -7.16 3.81 8.39
N GLU A 48 -8.06 2.94 7.92
CA GLU A 48 -8.70 1.83 8.64
C GLU A 48 -8.89 0.65 7.67
N LEU A 49 -9.27 -0.52 8.19
CA LEU A 49 -9.52 -1.69 7.34
C LEU A 49 -10.68 -1.45 6.37
N ARG A 50 -10.39 -1.35 5.07
CA ARG A 50 -11.38 -1.22 3.98
C ARG A 50 -11.29 -2.41 3.01
N ALA A 51 -11.98 -3.50 3.36
CA ALA A 51 -12.01 -4.73 2.58
C ALA A 51 -13.45 -5.29 2.42
N PRO A 52 -13.72 -6.15 1.43
CA PRO A 52 -15.03 -6.78 1.26
C PRO A 52 -15.45 -7.57 2.51
N PRO A 53 -16.74 -7.60 2.87
CA PRO A 53 -17.23 -8.37 4.02
C PRO A 53 -16.83 -9.85 4.00
N GLU A 54 -16.85 -10.48 2.81
CA GLU A 54 -16.45 -11.89 2.64
C GLU A 54 -14.95 -12.13 2.88
N TRP A 55 -14.12 -11.10 2.71
CA TRP A 55 -12.70 -11.15 3.06
C TRP A 55 -12.53 -11.04 4.58
N ILE A 56 -13.23 -10.08 5.20
CA ILE A 56 -13.21 -9.85 6.65
C ILE A 56 -13.69 -11.08 7.43
N LYS A 57 -14.76 -11.76 6.97
CA LYS A 57 -15.29 -12.99 7.60
C LYS A 57 -14.28 -14.14 7.69
N ARG A 58 -13.21 -14.12 6.89
CA ARG A 58 -12.15 -15.15 6.89
C ARG A 58 -11.07 -14.88 7.93
N MET A 59 -11.00 -13.66 8.47
CA MET A 59 -10.03 -13.30 9.50
C MET A 59 -10.42 -13.91 10.84
N LYS A 60 -9.41 -14.24 11.66
CA LYS A 60 -9.67 -14.62 13.05
C LYS A 60 -10.18 -13.40 13.82
N TYR A 61 -11.09 -13.59 14.77
CA TYR A 61 -11.67 -12.49 15.55
C TYR A 61 -10.60 -11.59 16.20
N SER A 62 -9.58 -12.18 16.82
CA SER A 62 -8.48 -11.42 17.44
C SER A 62 -7.63 -10.63 16.44
N GLU A 63 -7.52 -11.12 15.21
CA GLU A 63 -6.82 -10.43 14.12
C GLU A 63 -7.65 -9.26 13.62
N LEU A 64 -8.96 -9.47 13.42
CA LEU A 64 -9.90 -8.44 13.01
C LEU A 64 -9.98 -7.29 14.03
N GLU A 65 -10.09 -7.60 15.32
CA GLU A 65 -10.15 -6.57 16.38
C GLU A 65 -8.92 -5.68 16.40
N ARG A 66 -7.75 -6.23 16.08
CA ARG A 66 -6.52 -5.44 15.96
C ARG A 66 -6.47 -4.67 14.63
N ALA A 67 -6.94 -5.27 13.55
CA ALA A 67 -6.84 -4.71 12.20
C ALA A 67 -7.83 -3.57 11.95
N LYS A 68 -9.07 -3.65 12.45
CA LYS A 68 -10.17 -2.73 12.07
C LYS A 68 -9.79 -1.24 12.12
N ASP A 69 -9.14 -0.81 13.20
CA ASP A 69 -8.78 0.60 13.45
C ASP A 69 -7.31 0.90 13.12
N THR A 70 -6.65 0.02 12.37
CA THR A 70 -5.24 0.18 11.96
C THR A 70 -5.18 0.61 10.50
N PRO A 71 -4.28 1.55 10.13
CA PRO A 71 -4.00 1.85 8.73
C PRO A 71 -3.54 0.61 7.95
N HIS A 72 -4.08 0.42 6.75
CA HIS A 72 -3.73 -0.67 5.85
C HIS A 72 -3.08 -0.12 4.59
N TYR A 73 -2.00 -0.76 4.18
CA TYR A 73 -1.21 -0.34 3.03
C TYR A 73 -1.40 -1.32 1.88
N ARG A 74 -1.67 -0.79 0.70
CA ARG A 74 -1.57 -1.50 -0.56
C ARG A 74 -0.11 -1.46 -1.01
N ILE A 75 0.52 -2.63 -1.07
CA ILE A 75 1.95 -2.75 -1.35
C ILE A 75 2.15 -3.62 -2.58
N MET A 76 2.95 -3.15 -3.52
CA MET A 76 3.36 -3.89 -4.70
C MET A 76 4.72 -4.54 -4.45
N PHE A 77 4.85 -5.82 -4.83
CA PHE A 77 6.05 -6.64 -4.72
C PHE A 77 6.40 -7.24 -6.08
N SER A 78 7.68 -7.52 -6.31
CA SER A 78 8.10 -8.37 -7.43
C SER A 78 7.53 -9.79 -7.24
N GLY A 79 7.04 -10.38 -8.32
CA GLY A 79 6.57 -11.76 -8.36
C GLY A 79 7.69 -12.78 -8.56
N PRO A 80 7.34 -14.07 -8.70
CA PRO A 80 8.31 -15.14 -8.92
C PRO A 80 9.09 -15.04 -10.24
N ASP A 81 8.52 -14.36 -11.24
CA ASP A 81 9.14 -14.10 -12.53
C ASP A 81 9.36 -12.60 -12.73
N SER A 82 10.22 -12.24 -13.69
CA SER A 82 10.64 -10.86 -13.94
C SER A 82 9.54 -9.94 -14.47
N SER A 83 8.36 -10.46 -14.77
CA SER A 83 7.23 -9.70 -15.31
C SER A 83 6.01 -9.67 -14.38
N SER A 84 5.98 -10.55 -13.39
CA SER A 84 4.86 -10.66 -12.47
C SER A 84 5.01 -9.75 -11.27
N ILE A 85 3.85 -9.33 -10.76
CA ILE A 85 3.73 -8.56 -9.54
C ILE A 85 2.84 -9.31 -8.55
N LEU A 86 3.08 -9.09 -7.27
CA LEU A 86 2.17 -9.45 -6.20
C LEU A 86 1.66 -8.18 -5.53
N ILE A 87 0.39 -8.20 -5.12
CA ILE A 87 -0.22 -7.10 -4.36
C ILE A 87 -0.59 -7.63 -2.98
N GLY A 88 -0.13 -6.93 -1.95
CA GLY A 88 -0.56 -7.14 -0.57
C GLY A 88 -1.42 -5.99 -0.07
N TYR A 89 -2.37 -6.30 0.81
CA TYR A 89 -3.07 -5.31 1.63
C TYR A 89 -2.75 -5.61 3.10
N ILE A 90 -1.83 -4.84 3.67
CA ILE A 90 -1.09 -5.23 4.87
C ILE A 90 -1.27 -4.16 5.96
N PRO A 91 -1.62 -4.54 7.21
CA PRO A 91 -1.74 -3.58 8.30
C PRO A 91 -0.39 -2.95 8.66
N GLN A 92 -0.43 -1.70 9.13
CA GLN A 92 0.74 -0.90 9.51
C GLN A 92 1.74 -1.64 10.42
N TYR A 93 1.25 -2.38 11.41
CA TYR A 93 2.11 -3.07 12.37
C TYR A 93 2.86 -4.29 11.79
N ASN A 94 2.57 -4.68 10.54
CA ASN A 94 3.22 -5.79 9.84
C ASN A 94 4.28 -5.34 8.83
N ILE A 95 4.56 -4.03 8.73
CA ILE A 95 5.55 -3.46 7.83
C ILE A 95 6.51 -2.52 8.56
N LYS A 96 7.68 -2.30 7.97
CA LYS A 96 8.68 -1.32 8.42
C LYS A 96 9.34 -0.66 7.22
N LEU A 97 9.79 0.59 7.37
CA LEU A 97 10.56 1.28 6.33
C LEU A 97 11.85 0.53 6.00
N PHE A 98 12.19 0.49 4.72
CA PHE A 98 13.41 -0.11 4.20
C PHE A 98 14.12 0.89 3.28
N GLN A 99 14.90 1.78 3.91
CA GLN A 99 15.56 2.92 3.25
C GLN A 99 16.80 2.50 2.47
N GLY A 100 17.18 3.30 1.48
CA GLY A 100 18.42 3.12 0.70
C GLY A 100 18.38 1.94 -0.27
N PHE A 101 17.20 1.40 -0.56
CA PHE A 101 17.01 0.30 -1.49
C PHE A 101 15.95 0.65 -2.52
N GLN A 102 16.28 0.54 -3.80
CA GLN A 102 15.35 0.70 -4.91
C GLN A 102 15.01 -0.68 -5.48
N PRO A 103 13.83 -1.26 -5.15
CA PRO A 103 13.40 -2.50 -5.77
C PRO A 103 13.07 -2.32 -7.25
N ASP A 104 13.41 -3.31 -8.06
CA ASP A 104 12.96 -3.42 -9.45
C ASP A 104 11.66 -4.22 -9.49
N ILE A 105 10.52 -3.53 -9.65
CA ILE A 105 9.18 -4.10 -9.65
C ILE A 105 8.53 -3.77 -10.99
N PRO A 106 8.05 -4.78 -11.75
CA PRO A 106 7.36 -4.53 -13.01
C PRO A 106 6.16 -3.59 -12.81
N THR A 107 5.86 -2.75 -13.81
CA THR A 107 4.69 -1.85 -13.84
C THR A 107 4.67 -0.71 -12.81
N LEU A 108 5.70 -0.60 -11.98
CA LEU A 108 5.81 0.47 -10.99
C LEU A 108 5.81 1.88 -11.65
N GLN A 109 6.32 1.96 -12.88
CA GLN A 109 6.32 3.18 -13.70
C GLN A 109 4.93 3.73 -14.06
N HIS A 110 3.85 2.98 -13.81
CA HIS A 110 2.48 3.51 -13.97
C HIS A 110 2.03 4.36 -12.77
N TYR A 111 2.69 4.20 -11.63
CA TYR A 111 2.39 4.88 -10.37
C TYR A 111 3.41 5.96 -10.04
N PHE A 112 4.66 5.80 -10.50
CA PHE A 112 5.77 6.67 -10.15
C PHE A 112 6.66 6.99 -11.34
N SER A 113 7.19 8.21 -11.34
CA SER A 113 8.06 8.70 -12.41
C SER A 113 9.51 8.26 -12.23
N HIS A 114 10.02 8.31 -10.99
CA HIS A 114 11.40 7.95 -10.65
C HIS A 114 11.57 7.67 -9.15
N PHE A 115 12.75 7.19 -8.76
CA PHE A 115 13.17 7.07 -7.37
C PHE A 115 14.08 8.25 -7.02
N ASP A 116 13.80 8.98 -5.93
CA ASP A 116 14.53 10.20 -5.54
C ASP A 116 15.73 9.92 -4.61
N GLY A 117 15.97 8.65 -4.27
CA GLY A 117 16.99 8.22 -3.31
C GLY A 117 16.41 7.82 -1.95
N GLU A 118 15.20 8.26 -1.62
CA GLU A 118 14.47 7.93 -0.39
C GLU A 118 13.18 7.15 -0.65
N LYS A 119 12.39 7.58 -1.64
CA LYS A 119 11.12 6.99 -2.04
C LYS A 119 10.88 7.14 -3.55
N PHE A 120 9.85 6.48 -4.05
CA PHE A 120 9.37 6.72 -5.41
C PHE A 120 8.51 7.98 -5.48
N VAL A 121 8.76 8.82 -6.48
CA VAL A 121 8.03 10.07 -6.72
C VAL A 121 6.79 9.78 -7.54
N MET A 122 5.62 10.11 -7.00
CA MET A 122 4.32 9.82 -7.60
C MET A 122 4.15 10.47 -8.98
N GLU A 123 3.45 9.78 -9.86
CA GLU A 123 2.84 10.39 -11.04
C GLU A 123 1.73 11.37 -10.63
N GLU A 124 1.41 12.34 -11.50
CA GLU A 124 0.46 13.42 -11.21
C GLU A 124 -0.89 12.90 -10.69
N TRP A 125 -1.44 11.87 -11.35
CA TRP A 125 -2.74 11.30 -10.99
C TRP A 125 -2.74 10.67 -9.58
N LEU A 126 -1.62 10.13 -9.12
CA LEU A 126 -1.51 9.51 -7.80
C LEU A 126 -1.29 10.58 -6.73
N GLN A 127 -0.54 11.64 -7.06
CA GLN A 127 -0.39 12.83 -6.22
C GLN A 127 -1.74 13.54 -5.99
N GLU A 128 -2.63 13.58 -6.98
CA GLU A 128 -3.99 14.14 -6.81
C GLU A 128 -4.80 13.37 -5.75
N ILE A 129 -4.59 12.06 -5.62
CA ILE A 129 -5.25 11.22 -4.62
C ILE A 129 -4.55 11.35 -3.25
N TYR A 130 -3.22 11.41 -3.22
CA TYR A 130 -2.41 11.47 -2.01
C TYR A 130 -1.55 12.76 -1.94
N PRO A 131 -2.16 13.95 -1.88
CA PRO A 131 -1.43 15.22 -2.02
C PRO A 131 -0.47 15.52 -0.86
N ASP A 132 -0.69 14.89 0.31
CA ASP A 132 0.07 15.09 1.54
C ASP A 132 1.18 14.04 1.76
N ASP A 133 1.41 13.15 0.79
CA ASP A 133 2.33 11.99 0.86
C ASP A 133 3.73 12.24 0.30
#